data_AF-A0A812VU24-F1
#
_entry.id   AF-A0A812VU24-F1
#
_cell.length_a   1.000
_cell.length_b   1.000
_cell.length_c   1.000
_cell.angle_alpha   90.00
_cell.angle_beta   90.00
_cell.angle_gamma   90.00
#
_symmetry.space_group_name_H-M   'P 1'
#
loop_
_entity.id
_entity.type
_entity.pdbx_description
1 polymer ?
#
loop_
_entity_poly.entity_id
_entity_poly.type
_entity_poly.pdbx_seq_one_letter_code
_entity_poly.pdbx_strand_id
1 'polypeptide(L)'
;MAPRRSVSWLLLAANLHLTAGRGITITPSSISAKKQTQITFTGAKNGDKVFFTKAECSAVTDDAAAVIKNGRAAITVAEEASGLKLCLKPAGGAIAEQAGVSLNVIKPTPPSVVESVSRSSITRGVTTSVTLKGAQANAKAVFVPVEKDCSDASPKAVLNVDGKGSFTIPTAGKTGEYKLCYQSPGGSDSVQQTAAKGVVKLQVQESATTSQDEITGISPSLITVNVPTVVSFTGAATGDKAVFVHSASSDCAAVTPEKDVGAGHAMFTITTAGEYTLCYRSAGAQDSVAQNGEGVKLQARAVLDLPGMGPASFYVAFALTFETVAVVLLVPLVLLLAGKFLVIEVFVTLDTVVMVDIQWALNRRGKMAQTFADDHKIDELVEKVPAGWFSFEYFPPKTAEGVENLRKRIVKMKALGPLFTDFTWGAGGSTSELTLKLTSAAKNEFGTVANMHLTCTNQSSEMTENALKECKQLGVRNIVALRGDPPRGQEKWTATEGGFSSALDLVKFIRKHFGDYFSISVAGYPEGHPDNIETVEGGVAALTESEKRRARVVKDASGKETVTVCRDANFHKEMVYLKEKVDAGAGFVITQMFLDAQ
;
A
#
# COMPACT_ATOMS: atom_id res chain seq x y z
N MET A 1 15.18 27.47 91.56
CA MET A 1 14.77 28.03 90.25
C MET A 1 13.57 27.24 89.75
N ALA A 2 12.45 27.93 89.57
CA ALA A 2 11.25 27.47 88.86
C ALA A 2 11.53 27.36 87.32
N PRO A 3 10.57 27.00 86.45
CA PRO A 3 9.61 25.88 86.47
C PRO A 3 9.35 25.23 85.06
N ARG A 4 8.48 24.20 85.05
CA ARG A 4 7.44 23.85 84.04
C ARG A 4 7.78 23.77 82.55
N ARG A 5 7.33 22.66 81.92
CA ARG A 5 6.28 22.71 80.87
C ARG A 5 5.64 21.33 80.65
N SER A 6 4.37 21.24 81.05
CA SER A 6 3.37 20.33 80.52
C SER A 6 3.07 20.70 79.06
N VAL A 7 2.90 19.72 78.18
CA VAL A 7 2.12 19.90 76.95
C VAL A 7 1.12 18.76 76.89
N SER A 8 -0.13 19.19 76.98
CA SER A 8 -1.36 18.42 76.94
C SER A 8 -1.54 17.78 75.55
N TRP A 9 -1.87 16.49 75.52
CA TRP A 9 -2.50 15.87 74.36
C TRP A 9 -3.94 16.37 74.28
N LEU A 10 -4.15 17.54 73.67
CA LEU A 10 -5.47 17.92 73.17
C LEU A 10 -5.75 17.11 71.90
N LEU A 11 -6.59 16.08 72.07
CA LEU A 11 -7.40 15.51 71.00
C LEU A 11 -8.28 16.63 70.41
N LEU A 12 -7.76 17.36 69.42
CA LEU A 12 -8.61 18.02 68.44
C LEU A 12 -9.05 16.94 67.46
N ALA A 13 -10.26 16.43 67.68
CA ALA A 13 -11.03 15.74 66.66
C ALA A 13 -11.33 16.74 65.54
N ALA A 14 -10.35 16.95 64.65
CA ALA A 14 -10.62 17.50 63.34
C ALA A 14 -11.40 16.43 62.59
N ASN A 15 -12.72 16.65 62.55
CA ASN A 15 -13.69 15.88 61.82
C ASN A 15 -13.42 16.07 60.31
N LEU A 16 -12.32 15.51 59.81
CA LEU A 16 -12.08 15.35 58.39
C LEU A 16 -12.95 14.18 57.93
N HIS A 17 -14.25 14.45 57.77
CA HIS A 17 -15.09 13.65 56.90
C HIS A 17 -14.58 13.85 55.47
N LEU A 18 -13.46 13.20 55.14
CA LEU A 18 -13.19 12.76 53.79
C LEU A 18 -14.27 11.74 53.47
N THR A 19 -15.43 12.22 53.03
CA THR A 19 -16.38 11.40 52.28
C THR A 19 -15.65 10.97 51.03
N ALA A 20 -14.97 9.83 51.11
CA ALA A 20 -14.36 9.18 49.98
C ALA A 20 -15.44 9.04 48.90
N GLY A 21 -15.30 9.82 47.82
CA GLY A 21 -16.19 9.73 46.67
C GLY A 21 -16.28 8.27 46.26
N ARG A 22 -17.50 7.75 46.07
CA ARG A 22 -17.67 6.45 45.43
C ARG A 22 -16.95 6.60 44.09
N GLY A 23 -15.97 5.77 43.77
CA GLY A 23 -15.16 5.88 42.55
C GLY A 23 -16.02 5.74 41.28
N ILE A 24 -16.77 6.80 40.96
CA ILE A 24 -17.79 6.84 39.93
C ILE A 24 -17.14 7.27 38.64
N THR A 25 -17.57 6.65 37.55
CA THR A 25 -17.22 7.09 36.21
C THR A 25 -18.48 7.29 35.38
N ILE A 26 -18.41 8.20 34.42
CA ILE A 26 -19.53 8.51 33.52
C ILE A 26 -19.18 8.15 32.09
N THR A 27 -20.18 7.71 31.33
CA THR A 27 -20.05 7.50 29.88
C THR A 27 -21.36 7.85 29.18
N PRO A 28 -21.35 8.77 28.19
CA PRO A 28 -20.20 9.57 27.76
C PRO A 28 -19.82 10.69 28.76
N SER A 29 -18.59 11.20 28.67
CA SER A 29 -18.11 12.38 29.42
C SER A 29 -18.24 13.70 28.64
N SER A 30 -18.81 13.65 27.44
CA SER A 30 -19.12 14.80 26.59
C SER A 30 -20.49 14.62 25.93
N ILE A 31 -21.32 15.66 25.92
CA ILE A 31 -22.67 15.66 25.36
C ILE A 31 -22.96 16.96 24.59
N SER A 32 -24.02 16.99 23.78
CA SER A 32 -24.48 18.20 23.09
C SER A 32 -25.47 19.00 23.94
N ALA A 33 -25.34 20.33 23.93
CA ALA A 33 -26.31 21.21 24.57
C ALA A 33 -27.72 21.00 24.01
N LYS A 34 -28.75 21.22 24.85
CA LYS A 34 -30.19 21.10 24.55
C LYS A 34 -30.68 19.69 24.15
N LYS A 35 -29.79 18.71 23.99
CA LYS A 35 -30.15 17.31 23.72
C LYS A 35 -30.18 16.51 25.01
N GLN A 36 -31.33 15.91 25.30
CA GLN A 36 -31.43 14.92 26.35
C GLN A 36 -30.56 13.70 26.00
N THR A 37 -29.60 13.40 26.87
CA THR A 37 -28.59 12.35 26.67
C THR A 37 -28.62 11.37 27.83
N GLN A 38 -28.65 10.08 27.53
CA GLN A 38 -28.49 9.04 28.55
C GLN A 38 -27.01 8.91 28.93
N ILE A 39 -26.70 9.19 30.20
CA ILE A 39 -25.37 8.99 30.77
C ILE A 39 -25.40 7.74 31.64
N THR A 40 -24.42 6.86 31.44
CA THR A 40 -24.18 5.70 32.31
C THR A 40 -23.26 6.11 33.44
N PHE A 41 -23.61 5.75 34.67
CA PHE A 41 -22.88 6.04 35.90
C PHE A 41 -22.42 4.71 36.51
N THR A 42 -21.15 4.36 36.29
CA THR A 42 -20.57 3.15 36.86
C THR A 42 -20.20 3.41 38.31
N GLY A 43 -20.55 2.50 39.23
CA GLY A 43 -20.29 2.64 40.67
C GLY A 43 -21.36 3.41 41.45
N ALA A 44 -22.37 3.96 40.76
CA ALA A 44 -23.55 4.55 41.40
C ALA A 44 -24.65 3.50 41.63
N LYS A 45 -25.54 3.75 42.60
CA LYS A 45 -26.67 2.87 42.94
C LYS A 45 -27.98 3.40 42.35
N ASN A 46 -28.93 2.51 42.14
CA ASN A 46 -30.30 2.89 41.78
C ASN A 46 -30.90 3.78 42.88
N GLY A 47 -31.50 4.89 42.47
CA GLY A 47 -32.06 5.89 43.38
C GLY A 47 -31.09 6.99 43.79
N ASP A 48 -29.79 6.89 43.47
CA ASP A 48 -28.85 8.01 43.64
C ASP A 48 -29.29 9.18 42.75
N LYS A 49 -29.23 10.40 43.30
CA LYS A 49 -29.53 11.66 42.60
C LYS A 49 -28.22 12.31 42.13
N VAL A 50 -28.17 12.77 40.89
CA VAL A 50 -26.98 13.38 40.29
C VAL A 50 -27.24 14.75 39.69
N PHE A 51 -26.22 15.59 39.73
CA PHE A 51 -26.21 16.94 39.20
C PHE A 51 -24.87 17.24 38.54
N PHE A 52 -24.92 18.00 37.45
CA PHE A 52 -23.74 18.60 36.83
C PHE A 52 -23.79 20.11 37.02
N THR A 53 -22.78 20.69 37.67
CA THR A 53 -22.77 22.11 38.00
C THR A 53 -21.34 22.68 38.02
N LYS A 54 -21.23 24.00 37.89
CA LYS A 54 -20.00 24.75 38.21
C LYS A 54 -19.95 25.22 39.66
N ALA A 55 -21.10 25.28 40.33
CA ALA A 55 -21.20 25.68 41.72
C ALA A 55 -20.73 24.56 42.66
N GLU A 56 -20.49 24.91 43.92
CA GLU A 56 -20.23 23.93 44.98
C GLU A 56 -21.45 23.01 45.19
N CYS A 57 -21.21 21.71 45.44
CA CYS A 57 -22.29 20.73 45.57
C CYS A 57 -23.27 21.04 46.71
N SER A 58 -22.84 21.79 47.73
CA SER A 58 -23.70 22.24 48.83
C SER A 58 -24.76 23.26 48.40
N ALA A 59 -24.62 23.90 47.24
CA ALA A 59 -25.52 24.93 46.73
C ALA A 59 -26.62 24.37 45.80
N VAL A 60 -26.64 23.07 45.54
CA VAL A 60 -27.57 22.44 44.58
C VAL A 60 -28.84 21.97 45.29
N THR A 61 -30.01 22.28 44.75
CA THR A 61 -31.32 21.85 45.29
C THR A 61 -31.85 20.61 44.56
N ASP A 62 -32.68 19.83 45.26
CA ASP A 62 -33.15 18.51 44.78
C ASP A 62 -34.12 18.56 43.58
N ASP A 63 -34.66 19.73 43.24
CA ASP A 63 -35.77 19.89 42.29
C ASP A 63 -35.38 19.62 40.83
N ALA A 64 -34.09 19.73 40.49
CA ALA A 64 -33.56 19.51 39.15
C ALA A 64 -32.68 18.24 39.04
N ALA A 65 -32.74 17.35 40.05
CA ALA A 65 -31.89 16.17 40.11
C ALA A 65 -32.27 15.11 39.08
N ALA A 66 -31.31 14.59 38.35
CA ALA A 66 -31.53 13.37 37.58
C ALA A 66 -31.39 12.15 38.50
N VAL A 67 -32.36 11.24 38.45
CA VAL A 67 -32.37 10.03 39.30
C VAL A 67 -31.81 8.86 38.52
N ILE A 68 -30.80 8.19 39.07
CA ILE A 68 -30.18 7.02 38.47
C ILE A 68 -31.13 5.81 38.55
N LYS A 69 -31.44 5.24 37.40
CA LYS A 69 -32.20 4.00 37.24
C LYS A 69 -31.42 3.04 36.35
N ASN A 70 -31.16 1.84 36.85
CA ASN A 70 -30.34 0.81 36.22
C ASN A 70 -28.98 1.35 35.75
N GLY A 71 -28.32 2.12 36.63
CA GLY A 71 -27.02 2.74 36.35
C GLY A 71 -27.03 3.86 35.30
N ARG A 72 -28.21 4.37 34.89
CA ARG A 72 -28.33 5.44 33.89
C ARG A 72 -29.23 6.58 34.35
N ALA A 73 -28.97 7.78 33.85
CA ALA A 73 -29.86 8.93 34.00
C ALA A 73 -29.89 9.78 32.72
N ALA A 74 -31.05 10.36 32.42
CA ALA A 74 -31.22 11.29 31.31
C ALA A 74 -30.79 12.70 31.74
N ILE A 75 -29.82 13.27 31.04
CA ILE A 75 -29.24 14.59 31.35
C ILE A 75 -29.47 15.53 30.16
N THR A 76 -29.97 16.73 30.44
CA THR A 76 -30.10 17.82 29.46
C THR A 76 -29.44 19.06 30.06
N VAL A 77 -28.51 19.67 29.34
CA VAL A 77 -27.88 20.94 29.73
C VAL A 77 -28.18 21.98 28.66
N ALA A 78 -28.69 23.15 29.05
CA ALA A 78 -29.23 24.13 28.11
C ALA A 78 -28.13 24.84 27.28
N GLU A 79 -26.97 25.07 27.88
CA GLU A 79 -25.89 25.87 27.31
C GLU A 79 -24.56 25.10 27.29
N GLU A 80 -23.63 25.58 26.47
CA GLU A 80 -22.26 25.07 26.41
C GLU A 80 -21.54 25.29 27.74
N ALA A 81 -20.86 24.25 28.22
CA ALA A 81 -20.10 24.31 29.45
C ALA A 81 -19.03 23.24 29.47
N SER A 82 -17.78 23.62 29.76
CA SER A 82 -16.70 22.69 30.00
C SER A 82 -16.51 22.44 31.50
N GLY A 83 -16.15 21.21 31.86
CA GLY A 83 -15.70 20.87 33.21
C GLY A 83 -16.80 20.94 34.28
N LEU A 84 -18.06 20.61 33.96
CA LEU A 84 -19.11 20.53 34.96
C LEU A 84 -18.81 19.40 35.95
N LYS A 85 -18.72 19.74 37.23
CA LYS A 85 -18.46 18.78 38.32
C LYS A 85 -19.68 17.89 38.52
N LEU A 86 -19.44 16.61 38.85
CA LEU A 86 -20.50 15.70 39.27
C LEU A 86 -20.75 15.82 40.78
N CYS A 87 -21.96 16.22 41.16
CA CYS A 87 -22.45 16.11 42.53
C CYS A 87 -23.41 14.92 42.62
N LEU A 88 -23.16 14.01 43.56
CA LEU A 88 -24.02 12.85 43.81
C LEU A 88 -24.56 12.89 45.24
N LYS A 89 -25.86 12.66 45.36
CA LYS A 89 -26.57 12.49 46.62
C LYS A 89 -27.12 11.06 46.69
N PRO A 90 -26.57 10.20 47.56
CA PRO A 90 -27.09 8.85 47.75
C PRO A 90 -28.53 8.88 48.28
N ALA A 91 -29.30 7.83 48.03
CA ALA A 91 -30.63 7.67 48.66
C ALA A 91 -30.52 7.74 50.19
N GLY A 92 -31.02 8.84 50.80
CA GLY A 92 -30.96 9.10 52.24
C GLY A 92 -29.61 9.63 52.77
N GLY A 93 -28.67 10.03 51.89
CA GLY A 93 -27.34 10.52 52.26
C GLY A 93 -27.11 12.01 51.97
N ALA A 94 -25.98 12.53 52.44
CA ALA A 94 -25.51 13.88 52.11
C ALA A 94 -24.97 13.95 50.66
N ILE A 95 -25.13 15.11 50.02
CA ILE A 95 -24.57 15.37 48.69
C ILE A 95 -23.05 15.55 48.77
N ALA A 96 -22.31 14.98 47.83
CA ALA A 96 -20.86 15.10 47.76
C ALA A 96 -20.38 15.23 46.30
N GLU A 97 -19.31 16.00 46.10
CA GLU A 97 -18.60 16.07 44.82
C GLU A 97 -17.89 14.74 44.54
N GLN A 98 -17.93 14.29 43.29
CA GLN A 98 -17.20 13.10 42.85
C GLN A 98 -15.91 13.54 42.17
N ALA A 99 -14.81 13.47 42.92
CA ALA A 99 -13.50 13.92 42.47
C ALA A 99 -13.06 13.23 41.16
N GLY A 100 -12.54 14.01 40.21
CA GLY A 100 -12.05 13.51 38.93
C GLY A 100 -13.14 13.22 37.88
N VAL A 101 -14.41 13.48 38.18
CA VAL A 101 -15.52 13.29 37.24
C VAL A 101 -16.02 14.63 36.72
N SER A 102 -15.88 14.85 35.42
CA SER A 102 -16.35 16.07 34.75
C SER A 102 -17.14 15.76 33.48
N LEU A 103 -18.19 16.53 33.23
CA LEU A 103 -18.96 16.52 31.99
C LEU A 103 -18.63 17.76 31.15
N ASN A 104 -18.38 17.54 29.86
CA ASN A 104 -18.29 18.60 28.86
C ASN A 104 -19.58 18.68 28.05
N VAL A 105 -20.04 19.89 27.78
CA VAL A 105 -21.26 20.19 27.01
C VAL A 105 -20.85 21.06 25.82
N ILE A 106 -20.99 20.51 24.63
CA ILE A 106 -20.55 21.14 23.38
C ILE A 106 -21.72 21.72 22.58
N LYS A 107 -21.40 22.47 21.52
CA LYS A 107 -22.36 22.97 20.54
C LYS A 107 -23.22 21.83 19.95
N PRO A 108 -24.53 22.06 19.76
CA PRO A 108 -25.35 21.16 18.95
C PRO A 108 -24.74 20.95 17.57
N THR A 109 -24.92 19.76 17.03
CA THR A 109 -24.39 19.39 15.72
C THR A 109 -25.05 20.25 14.62
N PRO A 110 -24.28 21.01 13.81
CA PRO A 110 -24.87 21.82 12.76
C PRO A 110 -25.49 20.96 11.64
N PRO A 111 -26.58 21.40 11.00
CA PRO A 111 -27.26 20.64 9.95
C PRO A 111 -26.56 20.69 8.58
N SER A 112 -25.51 21.49 8.40
CA SER A 112 -24.88 21.74 7.09
C SER A 112 -23.35 21.73 7.16
N VAL A 113 -22.78 20.78 7.90
CA VAL A 113 -21.32 20.58 8.00
C VAL A 113 -20.80 19.88 6.75
N VAL A 114 -21.54 18.89 6.25
CA VAL A 114 -21.12 18.06 5.12
C VAL A 114 -21.53 18.71 3.80
N GLU A 115 -20.54 19.04 2.97
CA GLU A 115 -20.69 19.67 1.67
C GLU A 115 -21.04 18.67 0.56
N SER A 116 -20.39 17.50 0.56
CA SER A 116 -20.58 16.48 -0.46
C SER A 116 -20.13 15.09 0.01
N VAL A 117 -20.55 14.06 -0.74
CA VAL A 117 -20.20 12.66 -0.50
C VAL A 117 -19.46 12.14 -1.73
N SER A 118 -18.38 11.39 -1.52
CA SER A 118 -17.53 10.88 -2.62
C SER A 118 -18.16 9.79 -3.50
N ARG A 119 -19.32 9.25 -3.10
CA ARG A 119 -20.03 8.18 -3.80
C ARG A 119 -21.52 8.47 -3.82
N SER A 120 -22.16 8.16 -4.95
CA SER A 120 -23.62 8.25 -5.11
C SER A 120 -24.35 6.96 -4.69
N SER A 121 -23.65 5.82 -4.65
CA SER A 121 -24.22 4.52 -4.22
C SER A 121 -23.25 3.63 -3.45
N ILE A 122 -23.81 2.68 -2.69
CA ILE A 122 -23.11 1.59 -2.00
C ILE A 122 -23.92 0.28 -2.11
N THR A 123 -23.25 -0.85 -1.93
CA THR A 123 -23.88 -2.18 -1.99
C THR A 123 -24.27 -2.66 -0.59
N ARG A 124 -25.49 -3.18 -0.45
CA ARG A 124 -25.99 -3.77 0.80
C ARG A 124 -25.11 -4.97 1.19
N GLY A 125 -24.78 -5.08 2.48
CA GLY A 125 -23.90 -6.12 3.03
C GLY A 125 -22.40 -5.81 2.93
N VAL A 126 -22.01 -4.77 2.18
CA VAL A 126 -20.60 -4.47 1.89
C VAL A 126 -20.12 -3.26 2.69
N THR A 127 -19.00 -3.42 3.41
CA THR A 127 -18.32 -2.29 4.05
C THR A 127 -17.66 -1.41 2.99
N THR A 128 -18.16 -0.21 2.83
CA THR A 128 -17.71 0.75 1.83
C THR A 128 -17.06 1.97 2.50
N SER A 129 -15.87 2.35 2.04
CA SER A 129 -15.24 3.62 2.40
C SER A 129 -15.92 4.78 1.67
N VAL A 130 -16.39 5.77 2.42
CA VAL A 130 -17.05 6.97 1.91
C VAL A 130 -16.39 8.20 2.53
N THR A 131 -16.08 9.21 1.71
CA THR A 131 -15.52 10.48 2.15
C THR A 131 -16.62 11.54 2.20
N LEU A 132 -16.76 12.20 3.34
CA LEU A 132 -17.72 13.27 3.61
C LEU A 132 -16.97 14.61 3.62
N LYS A 133 -17.01 15.35 2.51
CA LYS A 133 -16.30 16.63 2.38
C LYS A 133 -16.89 17.66 3.36
N GLY A 134 -16.03 18.39 4.07
CA GLY A 134 -16.43 19.36 5.10
C GLY A 134 -16.65 18.77 6.49
N ALA A 135 -16.67 17.44 6.62
CA ALA A 135 -16.77 16.79 7.93
C ALA A 135 -15.54 17.02 8.80
N GLN A 136 -15.75 17.05 10.11
CA GLN A 136 -14.67 17.24 11.09
C GLN A 136 -14.01 15.90 11.46
N ALA A 137 -12.72 15.94 11.75
CA ALA A 137 -11.99 14.79 12.30
C ALA A 137 -12.63 14.30 13.61
N ASN A 138 -12.70 12.98 13.78
CA ASN A 138 -13.31 12.31 14.94
C ASN A 138 -14.83 12.50 15.10
N ALA A 139 -15.50 13.12 14.12
CA ALA A 139 -16.95 13.11 14.07
C ALA A 139 -17.46 11.70 13.78
N LYS A 140 -18.75 11.46 14.07
CA LYS A 140 -19.39 10.18 13.78
C LYS A 140 -20.50 10.36 12.75
N ALA A 141 -20.67 9.37 11.89
CA ALA A 141 -21.69 9.37 10.87
C ALA A 141 -22.39 8.01 10.73
N VAL A 142 -23.60 8.03 10.18
CA VAL A 142 -24.33 6.85 9.73
C VAL A 142 -25.31 7.23 8.62
N PHE A 143 -25.46 6.34 7.64
CA PHE A 143 -26.53 6.43 6.66
C PHE A 143 -27.72 5.62 7.14
N VAL A 144 -28.90 6.24 7.17
CA VAL A 144 -30.16 5.59 7.56
C VAL A 144 -31.18 5.73 6.43
N PRO A 145 -32.18 4.82 6.33
CA PRO A 145 -33.27 4.98 5.37
C PRO A 145 -33.91 6.37 5.50
N VAL A 146 -34.32 6.97 4.39
CA VAL A 146 -34.84 8.36 4.36
C VAL A 146 -36.03 8.59 5.30
N GLU A 147 -36.82 7.56 5.58
CA GLU A 147 -37.96 7.56 6.50
C GLU A 147 -37.56 7.59 7.99
N LYS A 148 -36.33 7.22 8.34
CA LYS A 148 -35.89 7.17 9.74
C LYS A 148 -35.42 8.54 10.23
N ASP A 149 -35.80 8.95 11.43
CA ASP A 149 -35.32 10.20 12.02
C ASP A 149 -33.86 10.09 12.50
N CYS A 150 -33.06 11.14 12.30
CA CYS A 150 -31.66 11.16 12.74
C CYS A 150 -31.53 11.27 14.26
N SER A 151 -32.54 11.77 14.97
CA SER A 151 -32.56 11.88 16.42
C SER A 151 -32.55 10.52 17.13
N ASP A 152 -32.98 9.46 16.44
CA ASP A 152 -32.95 8.04 16.87
C ASP A 152 -31.79 7.26 16.25
N ALA A 153 -30.98 7.90 15.41
CA ALA A 153 -29.81 7.28 14.83
C ALA A 153 -28.66 7.29 15.85
N SER A 154 -27.87 6.22 15.85
CA SER A 154 -26.63 6.12 16.63
C SER A 154 -25.45 6.01 15.66
N PRO A 155 -24.85 7.14 15.26
CA PRO A 155 -23.66 7.17 14.43
C PRO A 155 -22.51 6.36 15.03
N LYS A 156 -21.96 5.41 14.26
CA LYS A 156 -20.85 4.53 14.70
C LYS A 156 -19.59 4.70 13.86
N ALA A 157 -19.71 5.12 12.60
CA ALA A 157 -18.55 5.29 11.74
C ALA A 157 -17.79 6.55 12.17
N VAL A 158 -16.56 6.38 12.66
CA VAL A 158 -15.68 7.49 13.04
C VAL A 158 -14.94 8.00 11.80
N LEU A 159 -14.94 9.30 11.60
CA LEU A 159 -14.30 9.95 10.46
C LEU A 159 -12.85 10.32 10.77
N ASN A 160 -11.96 10.07 9.82
CA ASN A 160 -10.56 10.49 9.90
C ASN A 160 -10.41 12.00 9.61
N VAL A 161 -9.16 12.49 9.56
CA VAL A 161 -8.83 13.90 9.28
C VAL A 161 -9.32 14.40 7.91
N ASP A 162 -9.52 13.50 6.95
CA ASP A 162 -10.01 13.81 5.60
C ASP A 162 -11.54 13.68 5.48
N GLY A 163 -12.25 13.40 6.58
CA GLY A 163 -13.69 13.13 6.57
C GLY A 163 -14.07 11.74 6.01
N LYS A 164 -13.11 10.81 5.90
CA LYS A 164 -13.32 9.45 5.41
C LYS A 164 -13.77 8.52 6.54
N GLY A 165 -14.82 7.74 6.29
CA GLY A 165 -15.33 6.71 7.19
C GLY A 165 -15.71 5.42 6.46
N SER A 166 -15.83 4.33 7.21
CA SER A 166 -16.30 3.03 6.70
C SER A 166 -17.76 2.81 7.09
N PHE A 167 -18.60 2.55 6.09
CA PHE A 167 -20.04 2.42 6.25
C PHE A 167 -20.50 1.05 5.75
N THR A 168 -21.38 0.39 6.50
CA THR A 168 -21.98 -0.90 6.10
C THR A 168 -23.47 -0.82 6.34
N ILE A 169 -24.26 -1.14 5.32
CA ILE A 169 -25.69 -1.39 5.48
C ILE A 169 -25.86 -2.90 5.61
N PRO A 170 -26.38 -3.41 6.74
CA PRO A 170 -26.53 -4.85 6.93
C PRO A 170 -27.35 -5.52 5.82
N THR A 171 -27.13 -6.81 5.56
CA THR A 171 -27.90 -7.58 4.57
C THR A 171 -29.40 -7.60 4.85
N ALA A 172 -29.78 -7.53 6.13
CA ALA A 172 -31.18 -7.37 6.55
C ALA A 172 -31.77 -5.96 6.29
N GLY A 173 -30.94 -4.98 5.91
CA GLY A 173 -31.37 -3.63 5.53
C GLY A 173 -32.12 -3.60 4.20
N LYS A 174 -32.78 -2.48 3.87
CA LYS A 174 -33.48 -2.32 2.58
C LYS A 174 -32.53 -1.72 1.53
N THR A 175 -32.86 -1.92 0.26
CA THR A 175 -32.31 -1.12 -0.84
C THR A 175 -33.07 0.20 -0.97
N GLY A 176 -32.53 1.16 -1.70
CA GLY A 176 -33.13 2.48 -1.95
C GLY A 176 -32.36 3.65 -1.37
N GLU A 177 -33.04 4.78 -1.15
CA GLU A 177 -32.40 6.01 -0.71
C GLU A 177 -32.08 6.02 0.79
N TYR A 178 -30.87 6.43 1.14
CA TYR A 178 -30.43 6.63 2.51
C TYR A 178 -29.93 8.05 2.69
N LYS A 179 -30.24 8.67 3.84
CA LYS A 179 -29.78 10.01 4.22
C LYS A 179 -28.69 9.94 5.28
N LEU A 180 -27.84 10.96 5.29
CA LEU A 180 -26.73 11.09 6.23
C LEU A 180 -27.19 11.70 7.56
N CYS A 181 -26.99 10.95 8.65
CA CYS A 181 -27.02 11.46 10.01
C CYS A 181 -25.59 11.62 10.53
N TYR A 182 -25.29 12.79 11.08
CA TYR A 182 -23.97 13.20 11.50
C TYR A 182 -24.00 13.65 12.96
N GLN A 183 -22.91 13.40 13.67
CA GLN A 183 -22.70 13.76 15.07
C GLN A 183 -21.32 14.40 15.20
N SER A 184 -21.30 15.66 15.66
CA SER A 184 -20.06 16.41 15.87
C SER A 184 -19.12 15.68 16.84
N PRO A 185 -17.79 15.90 16.75
CA PRO A 185 -16.82 15.29 17.65
C PRO A 185 -17.16 15.57 19.11
N GLY A 186 -17.34 14.53 19.92
CA GLY A 186 -17.71 14.64 21.34
C GLY A 186 -19.18 15.00 21.60
N GLY A 187 -20.01 15.19 20.57
CA GLY A 187 -21.43 15.45 20.72
C GLY A 187 -22.22 14.20 21.10
N SER A 188 -23.50 14.36 21.43
CA SER A 188 -24.45 13.27 21.69
C SER A 188 -25.72 13.34 20.82
N ASP A 189 -25.90 14.42 20.07
CA ASP A 189 -26.98 14.57 19.10
C ASP A 189 -26.56 14.04 17.72
N SER A 190 -27.54 13.52 16.98
CA SER A 190 -27.37 13.02 15.63
C SER A 190 -28.34 13.79 14.73
N VAL A 191 -27.80 14.48 13.74
CA VAL A 191 -28.50 15.52 12.97
C VAL A 191 -28.39 15.22 11.48
N GLN A 192 -29.52 15.35 10.77
CA GLN A 192 -29.59 15.19 9.31
C GLN A 192 -28.75 16.27 8.63
N GLN A 193 -27.93 15.88 7.65
CA GLN A 193 -27.10 16.81 6.91
C GLN A 193 -27.76 17.28 5.60
N THR A 194 -27.64 18.58 5.34
CA THR A 194 -28.06 19.25 4.10
C THR A 194 -26.89 20.00 3.48
N ALA A 195 -26.70 19.83 2.18
CA ALA A 195 -25.74 20.55 1.36
C ALA A 195 -26.48 21.50 0.39
N ALA A 196 -25.73 22.22 -0.45
CA ALA A 196 -26.29 23.14 -1.45
C ALA A 196 -27.33 22.51 -2.38
N LYS A 197 -27.26 21.19 -2.62
CA LYS A 197 -28.18 20.43 -3.48
C LYS A 197 -29.31 19.73 -2.70
N GLY A 198 -29.51 20.06 -1.41
CA GLY A 198 -30.50 19.45 -0.54
C GLY A 198 -29.92 18.42 0.43
N VAL A 199 -30.77 17.49 0.89
CA VAL A 199 -30.36 16.45 1.86
C VAL A 199 -29.22 15.61 1.29
N VAL A 200 -28.19 15.39 2.11
CA VAL A 200 -27.07 14.53 1.74
C VAL A 200 -27.54 13.08 1.75
N LYS A 201 -27.57 12.45 0.57
CA LYS A 201 -28.09 11.09 0.35
C LYS A 201 -27.11 10.19 -0.39
N LEU A 202 -27.33 8.89 -0.28
CA LEU A 202 -26.75 7.86 -1.15
C LEU A 202 -27.80 6.82 -1.53
N GLN A 203 -27.55 6.07 -2.61
CA GLN A 203 -28.36 4.90 -3.00
C GLN A 203 -27.75 3.61 -2.44
N VAL A 204 -28.58 2.76 -1.82
CA VAL A 204 -28.19 1.40 -1.43
C VAL A 204 -28.75 0.42 -2.44
N GLN A 205 -27.88 -0.35 -3.05
CA GLN A 205 -28.22 -1.32 -4.09
C GLN A 205 -28.10 -2.75 -3.55
N GLU A 206 -28.82 -3.67 -4.19
CA GLU A 206 -28.69 -5.10 -3.92
C GLU A 206 -27.30 -5.58 -4.35
N SER A 207 -26.77 -6.62 -3.71
CA SER A 207 -25.58 -7.28 -4.25
C SER A 207 -25.94 -7.94 -5.57
N ALA A 208 -25.06 -7.83 -6.57
CA ALA A 208 -25.22 -8.59 -7.80
C ALA A 208 -25.16 -10.10 -7.49
N THR A 209 -25.79 -10.93 -8.32
CA THR A 209 -25.63 -12.39 -8.26
C THR A 209 -24.70 -12.83 -9.38
N THR A 210 -23.73 -13.67 -9.07
CA THR A 210 -22.78 -14.19 -10.04
C THR A 210 -23.44 -15.30 -10.86
N SER A 211 -23.43 -15.19 -12.20
CA SER A 211 -23.94 -16.28 -13.06
C SER A 211 -22.93 -17.44 -13.14
N GLN A 212 -23.41 -18.67 -13.36
CA GLN A 212 -22.56 -19.85 -13.56
C GLN A 212 -21.90 -19.92 -14.94
N ASP A 213 -22.33 -19.08 -15.89
CA ASP A 213 -21.93 -19.15 -17.30
C ASP A 213 -21.30 -17.83 -17.79
N GLU A 214 -20.70 -17.02 -16.89
CA GLU A 214 -20.07 -15.75 -17.30
C GLU A 214 -18.75 -15.96 -18.02
N ILE A 215 -17.91 -16.87 -17.51
CA ILE A 215 -16.65 -17.22 -18.14
C ILE A 215 -16.86 -18.41 -19.06
N THR A 216 -16.52 -18.21 -20.34
CA THR A 216 -16.69 -19.23 -21.39
C THR A 216 -15.38 -19.91 -21.77
N GLY A 217 -14.23 -19.38 -21.32
CA GLY A 217 -12.92 -19.99 -21.57
C GLY A 217 -11.78 -19.36 -20.78
N ILE A 218 -10.71 -20.13 -20.58
CA ILE A 218 -9.44 -19.67 -20.02
C ILE A 218 -8.26 -20.03 -20.94
N SER A 219 -7.20 -19.22 -20.92
CA SER A 219 -5.96 -19.53 -21.65
C SER A 219 -4.70 -18.98 -20.95
N PRO A 220 -3.67 -19.80 -20.73
CA PRO A 220 -3.62 -21.24 -21.01
C PRO A 220 -4.49 -22.04 -20.01
N SER A 221 -5.05 -23.17 -20.46
CA SER A 221 -5.75 -24.14 -19.60
C SER A 221 -4.81 -25.20 -19.01
N LEU A 222 -3.54 -25.20 -19.42
CA LEU A 222 -2.47 -26.07 -18.89
C LEU A 222 -1.31 -25.21 -18.39
N ILE A 223 -0.92 -25.39 -17.13
CA ILE A 223 0.14 -24.61 -16.49
C ILE A 223 1.10 -25.49 -15.69
N THR A 224 2.21 -24.90 -15.28
CA THR A 224 3.24 -25.56 -14.49
C THR A 224 3.11 -25.17 -13.02
N VAL A 225 3.18 -26.14 -12.11
CA VAL A 225 3.13 -25.88 -10.67
C VAL A 225 4.30 -25.01 -10.23
N ASN A 226 4.07 -24.15 -9.24
CA ASN A 226 5.03 -23.17 -8.70
C ASN A 226 5.56 -22.15 -9.71
N VAL A 227 5.01 -22.11 -10.93
CA VAL A 227 5.32 -21.09 -11.94
C VAL A 227 4.18 -20.06 -11.96
N PRO A 228 4.44 -18.79 -11.60
CA PRO A 228 3.44 -17.73 -11.76
C PRO A 228 3.04 -17.61 -13.23
N THR A 229 1.79 -17.95 -13.52
CA THR A 229 1.26 -18.02 -14.89
C THR A 229 0.14 -17.00 -15.05
N VAL A 230 0.19 -16.20 -16.11
CA VAL A 230 -0.91 -15.29 -16.48
C VAL A 230 -1.97 -16.11 -17.20
N VAL A 231 -3.17 -16.18 -16.64
CA VAL A 231 -4.34 -16.81 -17.23
C VAL A 231 -5.27 -15.72 -17.74
N SER A 232 -5.64 -15.80 -19.01
CA SER A 232 -6.63 -14.96 -19.66
C SER A 232 -8.02 -15.58 -19.53
N PHE A 233 -9.05 -14.76 -19.42
CA PHE A 233 -10.45 -15.14 -19.21
C PHE A 233 -11.32 -14.56 -20.32
N THR A 234 -12.11 -15.40 -20.97
CA THR A 234 -13.11 -14.99 -21.95
C THR A 234 -14.44 -14.79 -21.25
N GLY A 235 -14.92 -13.54 -21.20
CA GLY A 235 -16.20 -13.16 -20.58
C GLY A 235 -16.07 -12.32 -19.31
N ALA A 236 -14.86 -12.17 -18.74
CA ALA A 236 -14.65 -11.40 -17.52
C ALA A 236 -14.85 -9.88 -17.74
N ALA A 237 -15.57 -9.23 -16.82
CA ALA A 237 -15.84 -7.80 -16.81
C ALA A 237 -15.12 -7.06 -15.68
N THR A 238 -14.96 -5.75 -15.83
CA THR A 238 -14.20 -4.93 -14.88
C THR A 238 -14.76 -5.00 -13.46
N GLY A 239 -13.90 -5.38 -12.50
CA GLY A 239 -14.26 -5.54 -11.09
C GLY A 239 -14.54 -6.98 -10.67
N ASP A 240 -14.61 -7.91 -11.62
CA ASP A 240 -14.83 -9.32 -11.36
C ASP A 240 -13.60 -9.96 -10.70
N LYS A 241 -13.85 -11.02 -9.92
CA LYS A 241 -12.81 -11.70 -9.14
C LYS A 241 -12.89 -13.21 -9.33
N ALA A 242 -11.74 -13.87 -9.33
CA ALA A 242 -11.68 -15.31 -9.46
C ALA A 242 -10.60 -15.97 -8.61
N VAL A 243 -10.74 -17.28 -8.41
CA VAL A 243 -9.72 -18.14 -7.81
C VAL A 243 -9.88 -19.55 -8.36
N PHE A 244 -8.75 -20.24 -8.57
CA PHE A 244 -8.74 -21.65 -8.91
C PHE A 244 -8.65 -22.48 -7.63
N VAL A 245 -9.60 -23.38 -7.44
CA VAL A 245 -9.63 -24.31 -6.30
C VAL A 245 -9.44 -25.73 -6.80
N HIS A 246 -8.69 -26.54 -6.06
CA HIS A 246 -8.41 -27.92 -6.49
C HIS A 246 -9.72 -28.71 -6.53
N SER A 247 -10.04 -29.33 -7.67
CA SER A 247 -11.38 -29.91 -7.93
C SER A 247 -11.73 -31.07 -6.99
N ALA A 248 -10.74 -31.70 -6.35
CA ALA A 248 -10.96 -32.78 -5.39
C ALA A 248 -11.25 -32.32 -3.94
N SER A 249 -11.06 -31.03 -3.58
CA SER A 249 -11.01 -30.62 -2.17
C SER A 249 -11.92 -29.45 -1.77
N SER A 250 -12.60 -28.78 -2.71
CA SER A 250 -13.22 -27.49 -2.40
C SER A 250 -14.47 -27.18 -3.22
N ASP A 251 -15.52 -26.70 -2.52
CA ASP A 251 -16.72 -26.07 -3.09
C ASP A 251 -16.52 -24.55 -3.19
N CYS A 252 -16.89 -23.94 -4.33
CA CYS A 252 -16.79 -22.50 -4.52
C CYS A 252 -17.61 -21.71 -3.50
N ALA A 253 -18.71 -22.26 -2.98
CA ALA A 253 -19.50 -21.59 -1.95
C ALA A 253 -18.71 -21.31 -0.64
N ALA A 254 -17.63 -22.06 -0.39
CA ALA A 254 -16.79 -21.92 0.79
C ALA A 254 -15.57 -21.01 0.58
N VAL A 255 -15.37 -20.46 -0.62
CA VAL A 255 -14.20 -19.67 -1.00
C VAL A 255 -14.60 -18.25 -1.38
N THR A 256 -13.76 -17.27 -1.05
CA THR A 256 -13.97 -15.87 -1.44
C THR A 256 -12.95 -15.49 -2.52
N PRO A 257 -13.34 -15.32 -3.79
CA PRO A 257 -12.44 -14.89 -4.85
C PRO A 257 -11.95 -13.45 -4.60
N GLU A 258 -10.65 -13.26 -4.38
CA GLU A 258 -10.07 -11.94 -4.13
C GLU A 258 -9.27 -11.39 -5.33
N LYS A 259 -8.73 -12.28 -6.17
CA LYS A 259 -7.92 -11.91 -7.33
C LYS A 259 -8.79 -11.21 -8.38
N ASP A 260 -8.47 -9.96 -8.70
CA ASP A 260 -9.13 -9.21 -9.76
C ASP A 260 -8.79 -9.83 -11.13
N VAL A 261 -9.83 -10.22 -11.88
CA VAL A 261 -9.74 -10.77 -13.24
C VAL A 261 -10.41 -9.87 -14.27
N GLY A 262 -10.95 -8.72 -13.86
CA GLY A 262 -11.81 -7.89 -14.69
C GLY A 262 -11.12 -7.14 -15.83
N ALA A 263 -9.80 -7.29 -15.95
CA ALA A 263 -9.04 -6.90 -17.13
C ALA A 263 -8.96 -8.01 -18.19
N GLY A 264 -9.68 -9.12 -18.02
CA GLY A 264 -9.65 -10.30 -18.88
C GLY A 264 -8.42 -11.19 -18.69
N HIS A 265 -7.58 -10.92 -17.69
CA HIS A 265 -6.41 -11.74 -17.35
C HIS A 265 -5.96 -11.52 -15.90
N ALA A 266 -5.41 -12.55 -15.27
CA ALA A 266 -4.77 -12.46 -13.96
C ALA A 266 -3.70 -13.53 -13.76
N MET A 267 -2.73 -13.24 -12.90
CA MET A 267 -1.64 -14.17 -12.57
C MET A 267 -2.02 -15.08 -11.41
N PHE A 268 -1.83 -16.39 -11.61
CA PHE A 268 -2.02 -17.43 -10.61
C PHE A 268 -0.73 -18.25 -10.45
N THR A 269 -0.43 -18.65 -9.22
CA THR A 269 0.62 -19.62 -8.92
C THR A 269 -0.04 -20.80 -8.25
N ILE A 270 -0.13 -21.91 -8.98
CA ILE A 270 -0.71 -23.15 -8.47
C ILE A 270 0.42 -24.01 -7.92
N THR A 271 0.30 -24.45 -6.67
CA THR A 271 1.42 -25.09 -5.96
C THR A 271 1.38 -26.62 -6.00
N THR A 272 0.24 -27.21 -6.34
CA THR A 272 0.05 -28.67 -6.42
C THR A 272 -0.43 -29.06 -7.81
N ALA A 273 0.01 -30.22 -8.30
CA ALA A 273 -0.46 -30.74 -9.57
C ALA A 273 -1.89 -31.28 -9.43
N GLY A 274 -2.71 -31.12 -10.46
CA GLY A 274 -4.10 -31.55 -10.43
C GLY A 274 -5.01 -30.75 -11.34
N GLU A 275 -6.30 -31.06 -11.29
CA GLU A 275 -7.37 -30.33 -11.97
C GLU A 275 -7.97 -29.30 -11.01
N TYR A 276 -8.29 -28.12 -11.54
CA TYR A 276 -8.79 -26.99 -10.78
C TYR A 276 -10.09 -26.44 -11.37
N THR A 277 -11.03 -26.13 -10.47
CA THR A 277 -12.30 -25.48 -10.75
C THR A 277 -12.15 -23.96 -10.62
N LEU A 278 -12.69 -23.21 -11.58
CA LEU A 278 -12.74 -21.76 -11.54
C LEU A 278 -13.92 -21.30 -10.66
N CYS A 279 -13.61 -20.75 -9.48
CA CYS A 279 -14.58 -20.05 -8.64
C CYS A 279 -14.56 -18.56 -8.98
N TYR A 280 -15.71 -18.03 -9.33
CA TYR A 280 -15.85 -16.68 -9.87
C TYR A 280 -16.81 -15.84 -9.03
N ARG A 281 -16.65 -14.52 -9.09
CA ARG A 281 -17.51 -13.54 -8.45
C ARG A 281 -17.59 -12.29 -9.31
N SER A 282 -18.79 -11.96 -9.78
CA SER A 282 -19.03 -10.75 -10.57
C SER A 282 -18.88 -9.48 -9.73
N ALA A 283 -18.62 -8.36 -10.39
CA ALA A 283 -18.38 -7.08 -9.76
C ALA A 283 -19.60 -6.66 -8.93
N GLY A 284 -19.37 -6.43 -7.64
CA GLY A 284 -20.43 -6.06 -6.69
C GLY A 284 -21.27 -7.23 -6.18
N ALA A 285 -20.98 -8.46 -6.60
CA ALA A 285 -21.54 -9.66 -6.03
C ALA A 285 -20.83 -10.06 -4.73
N GLN A 286 -21.47 -10.90 -3.92
CA GLN A 286 -20.91 -11.42 -2.65
C GLN A 286 -20.82 -12.95 -2.62
N ASP A 287 -21.47 -13.61 -3.57
CA ASP A 287 -21.39 -15.04 -3.78
C ASP A 287 -20.07 -15.44 -4.45
N SER A 288 -19.77 -16.74 -4.40
CA SER A 288 -18.74 -17.33 -5.24
C SER A 288 -19.32 -18.56 -5.92
N VAL A 289 -19.23 -18.55 -7.24
CA VAL A 289 -19.96 -19.46 -8.09
C VAL A 289 -18.97 -20.17 -9.01
N ALA A 290 -19.04 -21.49 -9.03
CA ALA A 290 -18.28 -22.32 -9.96
C ALA A 290 -18.72 -22.00 -11.39
N GLN A 291 -17.77 -21.77 -12.29
CA GLN A 291 -18.08 -21.54 -13.70
C GLN A 291 -18.18 -22.86 -14.46
N ASN A 292 -19.17 -22.97 -15.34
CA ASN A 292 -19.43 -24.16 -16.13
C ASN A 292 -18.65 -24.18 -17.46
N GLY A 293 -18.40 -25.38 -17.98
CA GLY A 293 -17.81 -25.60 -19.30
C GLY A 293 -16.40 -26.23 -19.26
N GLU A 294 -16.07 -27.04 -20.27
CA GLU A 294 -14.74 -27.67 -20.34
C GLU A 294 -13.63 -26.65 -20.56
N GLY A 295 -13.93 -25.54 -21.24
CA GLY A 295 -12.98 -24.47 -21.54
C GLY A 295 -12.50 -23.66 -20.33
N VAL A 296 -13.08 -23.86 -19.15
CA VAL A 296 -12.72 -23.13 -17.91
C VAL A 296 -11.99 -23.98 -16.86
N LYS A 297 -11.71 -25.24 -17.19
CA LYS A 297 -10.92 -26.14 -16.35
C LYS A 297 -9.43 -25.88 -16.52
N LEU A 298 -8.71 -25.79 -15.40
CA LEU A 298 -7.27 -25.56 -15.38
C LEU A 298 -6.55 -26.84 -14.91
N GLN A 299 -5.57 -27.29 -15.69
CA GLN A 299 -4.69 -28.39 -15.32
C GLN A 299 -3.32 -27.86 -14.91
N ALA A 300 -2.83 -28.25 -13.74
CA ALA A 300 -1.46 -27.94 -13.30
C ALA A 300 -0.58 -29.20 -13.32
N ARG A 301 0.62 -29.11 -13.92
CA ARG A 301 1.59 -30.22 -14.01
C ARG A 301 2.93 -29.87 -13.34
N ALA A 302 3.60 -30.90 -12.81
CA ALA A 302 4.96 -30.77 -12.28
C ALA A 302 6.02 -30.73 -13.39
N VAL A 303 7.14 -30.04 -13.15
CA VAL A 303 8.33 -30.09 -14.02
C VAL A 303 9.13 -31.36 -13.69
N LEU A 304 9.54 -32.09 -14.71
CA LEU A 304 10.54 -33.17 -14.60
C LEU A 304 11.94 -32.54 -14.65
N ASP A 305 12.71 -32.68 -13.57
CA ASP A 305 14.10 -32.20 -13.49
C ASP A 305 15.06 -33.39 -13.72
N LEU A 306 15.84 -33.35 -14.81
CA LEU A 306 16.89 -34.34 -15.09
C LEU A 306 18.23 -33.78 -14.61
N PRO A 307 18.95 -34.44 -13.67
CA PRO A 307 20.21 -33.91 -13.16
C PRO A 307 21.34 -34.19 -14.16
N GLY A 308 21.92 -33.12 -14.72
CA GLY A 308 23.27 -33.14 -15.29
C GLY A 308 23.38 -33.01 -16.81
N MET A 309 23.03 -31.84 -17.37
CA MET A 309 23.58 -31.38 -18.66
C MET A 309 23.76 -29.86 -18.65
N GLY A 310 25.01 -29.40 -18.78
CA GLY A 310 25.35 -28.00 -19.06
C GLY A 310 25.03 -27.60 -20.51
N PRO A 311 25.13 -26.31 -20.87
CA PRO A 311 24.58 -25.79 -22.11
C PRO A 311 25.49 -26.13 -23.30
N ALA A 312 25.16 -27.21 -24.00
CA ALA A 312 25.64 -27.46 -25.36
C ALA A 312 24.42 -27.53 -26.29
N SER A 313 24.54 -26.83 -27.40
CA SER A 313 23.52 -26.49 -28.37
C SER A 313 22.90 -27.70 -29.13
N PHE A 314 21.76 -27.41 -29.76
CA PHE A 314 21.14 -28.02 -30.95
C PHE A 314 19.96 -29.01 -30.79
N TYR A 315 18.78 -28.53 -31.19
CA TYR A 315 17.95 -28.96 -32.33
C TYR A 315 17.91 -30.45 -32.77
N VAL A 316 16.66 -30.89 -33.00
CA VAL A 316 16.14 -31.97 -33.87
C VAL A 316 15.96 -33.39 -33.28
N ALA A 317 14.66 -33.70 -33.11
CA ALA A 317 13.91 -34.93 -33.35
C ALA A 317 14.61 -36.31 -33.33
N PHE A 318 14.00 -37.27 -32.62
CA PHE A 318 13.65 -38.57 -33.19
C PHE A 318 12.46 -39.17 -32.43
N ALA A 319 11.36 -39.40 -33.14
CA ALA A 319 10.34 -40.36 -32.75
C ALA A 319 10.86 -41.75 -33.12
N LEU A 320 10.92 -42.67 -32.15
CA LEU A 320 11.04 -44.10 -32.40
C LEU A 320 10.10 -44.84 -31.44
N THR A 321 9.04 -45.38 -32.02
CA THR A 321 8.20 -46.46 -31.49
C THR A 321 9.03 -47.75 -31.39
N PHE A 322 8.85 -48.59 -30.36
CA PHE A 322 8.76 -50.05 -30.50
C PHE A 322 8.26 -50.73 -29.22
N GLU A 323 7.51 -51.82 -29.43
CA GLU A 323 6.75 -52.65 -28.49
C GLU A 323 7.59 -53.69 -27.71
N THR A 324 7.12 -53.97 -26.48
CA THR A 324 7.06 -55.27 -25.77
C THR A 324 8.29 -56.02 -25.20
N VAL A 325 8.00 -56.61 -24.02
CA VAL A 325 8.54 -57.79 -23.30
C VAL A 325 9.52 -57.54 -22.15
N ALA A 326 9.05 -57.96 -20.96
CA ALA A 326 9.72 -57.92 -19.67
C ALA A 326 10.58 -59.16 -19.39
N VAL A 327 11.73 -58.98 -18.73
CA VAL A 327 12.44 -60.03 -17.96
C VAL A 327 13.04 -59.38 -16.71
N VAL A 328 12.64 -59.85 -15.52
CA VAL A 328 13.16 -59.41 -14.21
C VAL A 328 14.24 -60.40 -13.76
N LEU A 329 15.45 -59.90 -13.45
CA LEU A 329 16.53 -60.67 -12.82
C LEU A 329 17.08 -59.87 -11.63
N LEU A 330 16.99 -60.47 -10.44
CA LEU A 330 17.53 -59.97 -9.17
C LEU A 330 19.00 -60.39 -9.02
N VAL A 331 19.91 -59.43 -8.82
CA VAL A 331 21.26 -59.71 -8.30
C VAL A 331 21.58 -58.69 -7.20
N PRO A 332 21.92 -59.12 -5.96
CA PRO A 332 22.29 -58.20 -4.90
C PRO A 332 23.74 -57.72 -5.08
N LEU A 333 23.92 -56.40 -5.17
CA LEU A 333 25.24 -55.76 -5.16
C LEU A 333 25.57 -55.36 -3.70
N VAL A 334 26.61 -55.96 -3.12
CA VAL A 334 27.13 -55.57 -1.81
C VAL A 334 28.31 -54.61 -2.02
N LEU A 335 28.18 -53.36 -1.58
CA LEU A 335 29.27 -52.38 -1.56
C LEU A 335 29.53 -51.91 -0.12
N LEU A 336 30.81 -51.88 0.23
CA LEU A 336 31.32 -51.77 1.59
C LEU A 336 32.03 -50.42 1.75
N LEU A 337 31.43 -49.48 2.48
CA LEU A 337 32.08 -48.25 2.94
C LEU A 337 31.65 -47.91 4.38
N ALA A 338 32.64 -47.87 5.27
CA ALA A 338 32.60 -47.29 6.63
C ALA A 338 31.53 -47.81 7.62
N GLY A 339 31.44 -49.13 7.82
CA GLY A 339 31.08 -49.71 9.12
C GLY A 339 29.62 -49.61 9.59
N LYS A 340 28.64 -49.42 8.71
CA LYS A 340 27.21 -49.57 9.06
C LYS A 340 26.49 -50.42 8.01
N PHE A 341 25.74 -51.42 8.46
CA PHE A 341 24.91 -52.26 7.60
C PHE A 341 23.70 -51.46 7.10
N LEU A 342 23.51 -51.42 5.78
CA LEU A 342 22.28 -50.97 5.15
C LEU A 342 21.75 -52.14 4.32
N VAL A 343 20.61 -52.69 4.73
CA VAL A 343 19.81 -53.61 3.91
C VAL A 343 18.73 -52.76 3.26
N ILE A 344 18.69 -52.73 1.93
CA ILE A 344 17.66 -52.02 1.16
C ILE A 344 16.74 -53.07 0.54
N GLU A 345 15.47 -53.09 0.94
CA GLU A 345 14.40 -53.72 0.16
C GLU A 345 13.84 -52.68 -0.82
N VAL A 346 13.90 -52.99 -2.11
CA VAL A 346 13.37 -52.12 -3.18
C VAL A 346 12.06 -52.71 -3.68
N PHE A 347 10.97 -51.95 -3.55
CA PHE A 347 9.74 -52.19 -4.30
C PHE A 347 9.76 -51.31 -5.55
N VAL A 348 9.61 -51.92 -6.73
CA VAL A 348 9.43 -51.21 -8.00
C VAL A 348 8.00 -51.41 -8.46
N THR A 349 7.22 -50.33 -8.57
CA THR A 349 6.05 -50.25 -9.43
C THR A 349 6.31 -49.21 -10.51
N LEU A 350 5.83 -49.49 -11.72
CA LEU A 350 6.12 -48.74 -12.95
C LEU A 350 5.81 -47.25 -12.80
N ASP A 351 6.74 -46.46 -13.33
CA ASP A 351 6.74 -45.01 -13.51
C ASP A 351 6.91 -44.13 -12.28
N THR A 352 8.14 -44.07 -11.75
CA THR A 352 8.81 -42.83 -11.27
C THR A 352 10.18 -43.16 -10.68
N VAL A 353 11.26 -42.55 -11.20
CA VAL A 353 12.52 -42.46 -10.44
C VAL A 353 12.40 -41.21 -9.57
N VAL A 354 12.20 -41.45 -8.28
CA VAL A 354 12.22 -40.43 -7.22
C VAL A 354 13.67 -40.04 -6.95
N MET A 355 14.02 -38.79 -7.24
CA MET A 355 15.21 -38.14 -6.66
C MET A 355 14.73 -37.34 -5.44
N VAL A 356 15.00 -37.85 -4.24
CA VAL A 356 14.81 -37.12 -2.98
C VAL A 356 16.04 -36.27 -2.77
N ASP A 357 15.89 -34.94 -2.77
CA ASP A 357 16.87 -34.04 -2.17
C ASP A 357 16.32 -33.52 -0.83
N ILE A 358 17.01 -33.87 0.25
CA ILE A 358 16.67 -33.47 1.62
C ILE A 358 17.57 -32.31 1.99
N GLN A 359 17.05 -31.08 1.92
CA GLN A 359 17.61 -29.95 2.67
C GLN A 359 16.55 -29.30 3.57
N TRP A 360 16.52 -29.85 4.78
CA TRP A 360 16.11 -29.31 6.08
C TRP A 360 15.29 -27.99 6.14
N ALA A 361 14.01 -28.14 6.46
CA ALA A 361 13.18 -27.10 7.05
C ALA A 361 13.48 -26.98 8.56
N LEU A 362 14.01 -25.83 8.99
CA LEU A 362 13.90 -25.40 10.39
C LEU A 362 12.81 -24.36 10.55
N ASN A 363 11.69 -24.82 11.09
CA ASN A 363 10.76 -23.97 11.82
C ASN A 363 11.49 -23.35 13.02
N ARG A 364 11.82 -22.04 12.95
CA ARG A 364 12.11 -21.24 14.15
C ARG A 364 11.42 -19.88 14.07
N ARG A 365 10.49 -19.68 15.01
CA ARG A 365 9.96 -18.37 15.39
C ARG A 365 11.13 -17.48 15.82
N GLY A 366 11.36 -16.43 15.06
CA GLY A 366 12.33 -15.36 15.35
C GLY A 366 12.48 -14.52 14.09
N LYS A 367 12.44 -13.19 14.21
CA LYS A 367 12.61 -12.25 13.09
C LYS A 367 13.96 -12.53 12.39
N MET A 368 13.94 -13.31 11.31
CA MET A 368 15.05 -13.45 10.37
C MET A 368 14.85 -12.39 9.29
N ALA A 369 15.87 -11.57 9.04
CA ALA A 369 15.90 -10.69 7.88
C ALA A 369 15.71 -11.54 6.62
N GLN A 370 14.72 -11.20 5.81
CA GLN A 370 14.45 -11.83 4.52
C GLN A 370 15.70 -11.66 3.64
N THR A 371 16.35 -12.74 3.25
CA THR A 371 17.47 -12.69 2.29
C THR A 371 16.89 -12.80 0.88
N PHE A 372 17.01 -11.72 0.10
CA PHE A 372 16.56 -11.70 -1.29
C PHE A 372 17.66 -12.24 -2.19
N ALA A 373 17.32 -13.07 -3.19
CA ALA A 373 18.27 -13.47 -4.24
C ALA A 373 18.70 -12.26 -5.06
N ASP A 374 19.90 -12.27 -5.63
CA ASP A 374 20.38 -11.17 -6.46
C ASP A 374 19.66 -11.11 -7.83
N ASP A 375 19.44 -9.89 -8.33
CA ASP A 375 18.91 -9.62 -9.68
C ASP A 375 19.98 -9.87 -10.76
N HIS A 376 19.59 -9.77 -12.03
CA HIS A 376 20.53 -9.75 -13.14
C HIS A 376 21.17 -8.35 -13.28
N LYS A 377 22.41 -8.32 -13.78
CA LYS A 377 23.07 -7.08 -14.19
C LYS A 377 22.76 -6.73 -15.64
N ILE A 378 22.40 -5.47 -15.90
CA ILE A 378 21.96 -5.03 -17.23
C ILE A 378 23.11 -4.98 -18.23
N ASP A 379 24.31 -4.54 -17.82
CA ASP A 379 25.50 -4.54 -18.70
C ASP A 379 25.81 -5.95 -19.25
N GLU A 380 25.70 -6.98 -18.41
CA GLU A 380 25.87 -8.38 -18.84
C GLU A 380 24.71 -8.89 -19.71
N LEU A 381 23.50 -8.34 -19.54
CA LEU A 381 22.33 -8.72 -20.32
C LEU A 381 22.36 -8.11 -21.72
N VAL A 382 22.68 -6.82 -21.85
CA VAL A 382 22.71 -6.11 -23.14
C VAL A 382 23.75 -6.68 -24.09
N GLU A 383 24.83 -7.27 -23.57
CA GLU A 383 25.85 -7.98 -24.37
C GLU A 383 25.34 -9.32 -24.94
N LYS A 384 24.39 -9.97 -24.25
CA LYS A 384 23.89 -11.31 -24.60
C LYS A 384 22.62 -11.29 -25.43
N VAL A 385 21.82 -10.23 -25.33
CA VAL A 385 20.51 -10.13 -25.97
C VAL A 385 20.64 -9.54 -27.38
N PRO A 386 20.00 -10.14 -28.41
CA PRO A 386 20.00 -9.58 -29.76
C PRO A 386 19.42 -8.17 -29.83
N ALA A 387 19.85 -7.37 -30.81
CA ALA A 387 19.29 -6.04 -31.05
C ALA A 387 17.75 -6.08 -31.24
N GLY A 388 17.06 -5.04 -30.79
CA GLY A 388 15.59 -4.92 -30.84
C GLY A 388 14.88 -5.11 -29.50
N TRP A 389 15.61 -5.16 -28.39
CA TRP A 389 15.05 -5.07 -27.04
C TRP A 389 14.65 -3.62 -26.69
N PHE A 390 13.81 -3.48 -25.67
CA PHE A 390 13.38 -2.18 -25.14
C PHE A 390 13.29 -2.22 -23.61
N SER A 391 13.26 -1.04 -22.99
CA SER A 391 13.06 -0.85 -21.55
C SER A 391 12.00 0.23 -21.30
N PHE A 392 11.55 0.35 -20.05
CA PHE A 392 10.59 1.39 -19.64
C PHE A 392 11.10 2.16 -18.42
N GLU A 393 11.00 3.49 -18.47
CA GLU A 393 11.25 4.37 -17.33
C GLU A 393 9.94 4.83 -16.68
N TYR A 394 9.86 4.73 -15.35
CA TYR A 394 8.72 5.14 -14.55
C TYR A 394 9.13 6.15 -13.48
N PHE A 395 8.27 7.13 -13.22
CA PHE A 395 8.47 8.07 -12.12
C PHE A 395 7.60 7.72 -10.89
N PRO A 396 8.10 7.91 -9.66
CA PRO A 396 7.33 7.71 -8.44
C PRO A 396 6.12 8.67 -8.38
N PRO A 397 4.88 8.15 -8.32
CA PRO A 397 3.69 9.00 -8.23
C PRO A 397 3.59 9.68 -6.87
N LYS A 398 3.02 10.89 -6.83
CA LYS A 398 2.88 11.69 -5.60
C LYS A 398 1.76 11.21 -4.67
N THR A 399 0.84 10.37 -5.16
CA THR A 399 -0.33 9.90 -4.41
C THR A 399 -0.32 8.39 -4.29
N ALA A 400 -0.90 7.85 -3.21
CA ALA A 400 -1.00 6.41 -3.00
C ALA A 400 -1.81 5.70 -4.11
N GLU A 401 -2.87 6.35 -4.61
CA GLU A 401 -3.63 5.85 -5.76
C GLU A 401 -2.78 5.82 -7.04
N GLY A 402 -1.95 6.85 -7.25
CA GLY A 402 -1.00 6.88 -8.35
C GLY A 402 -0.01 5.72 -8.29
N VAL A 403 0.52 5.42 -7.09
CA VAL A 403 1.44 4.29 -6.87
C VAL A 403 0.78 2.97 -7.22
N GLU A 404 -0.45 2.75 -6.77
CA GLU A 404 -1.20 1.53 -7.08
C GLU A 404 -1.48 1.40 -8.59
N ASN A 405 -1.86 2.49 -9.24
CA ASN A 405 -2.06 2.53 -10.69
C ASN A 405 -0.76 2.26 -11.47
N LEU A 406 0.37 2.78 -10.98
CA LEU A 406 1.69 2.51 -11.56
C LEU A 406 2.05 1.03 -11.41
N ARG A 407 1.86 0.43 -10.22
CA ARG A 407 2.12 -1.00 -9.99
C ARG A 407 1.34 -1.88 -10.96
N LYS A 408 0.04 -1.59 -11.15
CA LYS A 408 -0.79 -2.27 -12.16
C LYS A 408 -0.26 -2.10 -13.58
N ARG A 409 0.24 -0.90 -13.92
CA ARG A 409 0.81 -0.60 -15.23
C ARG A 409 2.11 -1.35 -15.49
N ILE A 410 3.01 -1.42 -14.49
CA ILE A 410 4.27 -2.16 -14.58
C ILE A 410 3.99 -3.63 -14.87
N VAL A 411 3.05 -4.26 -14.15
CA VAL A 411 2.66 -5.67 -14.40
C VAL A 411 2.13 -5.88 -15.82
N LYS A 412 1.31 -4.96 -16.33
CA LYS A 412 0.82 -5.03 -17.72
C LYS A 412 1.95 -4.87 -18.74
N MET A 413 2.81 -3.88 -18.54
CA MET A 413 3.90 -3.57 -19.47
C MET A 413 5.04 -4.59 -19.40
N LYS A 414 5.22 -5.29 -18.27
CA LYS A 414 6.10 -6.46 -18.15
C LYS A 414 5.78 -7.52 -19.21
N ALA A 415 4.50 -7.74 -19.50
CA ALA A 415 4.08 -8.75 -20.48
C ALA A 415 4.60 -8.48 -21.90
N LEU A 416 5.04 -7.26 -22.20
CA LEU A 416 5.69 -6.92 -23.47
C LEU A 416 7.12 -7.46 -23.55
N GLY A 417 7.71 -7.90 -22.43
CA GLY A 417 9.07 -8.42 -22.35
C GLY A 417 10.16 -7.34 -22.38
N PRO A 418 10.05 -6.23 -21.60
CA PRO A 418 11.13 -5.27 -21.50
C PRO A 418 12.37 -5.94 -20.88
N LEU A 419 13.56 -5.56 -21.35
CA LEU A 419 14.81 -6.09 -20.83
C LEU A 419 15.02 -5.68 -19.36
N PHE A 420 14.63 -4.45 -19.02
CA PHE A 420 14.66 -3.91 -17.66
C PHE A 420 13.64 -2.78 -17.49
N THR A 421 13.41 -2.38 -16.24
CA THR A 421 12.55 -1.27 -15.85
C THR A 421 13.31 -0.28 -14.97
N ASP A 422 13.23 1.01 -15.34
CA ASP A 422 13.89 2.13 -14.69
C ASP A 422 12.93 2.87 -13.75
N PHE A 423 13.45 3.31 -12.60
CA PHE A 423 12.70 4.07 -11.61
C PHE A 423 13.40 5.39 -11.28
N THR A 424 12.74 6.50 -11.60
CA THR A 424 13.33 7.82 -11.39
C THR A 424 13.43 8.19 -9.91
N TRP A 425 14.43 9.01 -9.60
CA TRP A 425 14.72 9.50 -8.26
C TRP A 425 14.46 10.99 -8.22
N GLY A 426 13.50 11.42 -7.38
CA GLY A 426 13.14 12.82 -7.25
C GLY A 426 14.34 13.65 -6.78
N ALA A 427 14.52 14.83 -7.39
CA ALA A 427 15.59 15.76 -7.02
C ALA A 427 15.64 15.97 -5.50
N GLY A 428 16.84 15.83 -4.93
CA GLY A 428 17.07 15.92 -3.50
C GLY A 428 16.59 14.75 -2.64
N GLY A 429 16.26 13.59 -3.24
CA GLY A 429 15.83 12.41 -2.48
C GLY A 429 14.40 12.49 -1.94
N SER A 430 13.61 13.45 -2.42
CA SER A 430 12.21 13.67 -1.99
C SER A 430 11.29 12.46 -2.17
N THR A 431 11.64 11.55 -3.08
CA THR A 431 10.92 10.29 -3.33
C THR A 431 11.80 9.05 -3.10
N SER A 432 12.92 9.19 -2.40
CA SER A 432 13.94 8.13 -2.19
C SER A 432 13.32 6.82 -1.68
N GLU A 433 12.55 6.88 -0.59
CA GLU A 433 11.92 5.71 0.01
C GLU A 433 10.92 5.03 -0.95
N LEU A 434 10.13 5.82 -1.70
CA LEU A 434 9.17 5.27 -2.65
C LEU A 434 9.87 4.65 -3.87
N THR A 435 10.96 5.27 -4.34
CA THR A 435 11.78 4.79 -5.46
C THR A 435 12.38 3.43 -5.12
N LEU A 436 12.94 3.30 -3.92
CA LEU A 436 13.49 2.04 -3.42
C LEU A 436 12.40 0.96 -3.31
N LYS A 437 11.23 1.29 -2.75
CA LYS A 437 10.09 0.35 -2.66
C LYS A 437 9.63 -0.13 -4.04
N LEU A 438 9.53 0.77 -5.03
CA LEU A 438 9.15 0.42 -6.39
C LEU A 438 10.20 -0.44 -7.09
N THR A 439 11.49 -0.12 -6.91
CA THR A 439 12.61 -0.91 -7.45
C THR A 439 12.63 -2.32 -6.85
N SER A 440 12.46 -2.42 -5.53
CA SER A 440 12.34 -3.71 -4.84
C SER A 440 11.13 -4.50 -5.33
N ALA A 441 9.98 -3.85 -5.49
CA ALA A 441 8.77 -4.49 -6.01
C ALA A 441 8.96 -5.01 -7.43
N ALA A 442 9.61 -4.24 -8.30
CA ALA A 442 9.91 -4.64 -9.67
C ALA A 442 10.64 -5.98 -9.73
N LYS A 443 11.69 -6.12 -8.92
CA LYS A 443 12.45 -7.35 -8.80
C LYS A 443 11.69 -8.45 -8.04
N ASN A 444 11.31 -8.18 -6.78
CA ASN A 444 10.91 -9.19 -5.81
C ASN A 444 9.42 -9.57 -5.90
N GLU A 445 8.59 -8.72 -6.52
CA GLU A 445 7.15 -8.98 -6.69
C GLU A 445 6.77 -9.16 -8.16
N PHE A 446 7.31 -8.33 -9.06
CA PHE A 446 6.94 -8.35 -10.47
C PHE A 446 7.87 -9.22 -11.30
N GLY A 447 9.09 -9.52 -10.84
CA GLY A 447 10.08 -10.31 -11.58
C GLY A 447 10.54 -9.64 -12.87
N THR A 448 10.83 -8.33 -12.81
CA THR A 448 11.57 -7.59 -13.85
C THR A 448 12.94 -7.18 -13.32
N VAL A 449 13.92 -7.05 -14.22
CA VAL A 449 15.23 -6.51 -13.86
C VAL A 449 15.06 -5.03 -13.51
N ALA A 450 15.44 -4.65 -12.30
CA ALA A 450 15.18 -3.33 -11.77
C ALA A 450 16.44 -2.46 -11.82
N ASN A 451 16.27 -1.21 -12.27
CA ASN A 451 17.34 -0.22 -12.37
C ASN A 451 16.90 1.09 -11.71
N MET A 452 17.64 1.49 -10.68
CA MET A 452 17.24 2.58 -9.80
C MET A 452 18.05 3.83 -10.09
N HIS A 453 17.38 4.96 -10.30
CA HIS A 453 18.08 6.24 -10.38
C HIS A 453 18.62 6.64 -9.01
N LEU A 454 19.79 7.28 -9.00
CA LEU A 454 20.40 7.82 -7.80
C LEU A 454 21.11 9.14 -8.13
N THR A 455 20.71 10.22 -7.47
CA THR A 455 21.21 11.58 -7.76
C THR A 455 22.14 12.11 -6.68
N CYS A 456 23.16 12.88 -7.08
CA CYS A 456 24.06 13.61 -6.18
C CYS A 456 23.40 14.80 -5.45
N THR A 457 22.38 15.44 -6.04
CA THR A 457 21.81 16.68 -5.49
C THR A 457 21.15 16.47 -4.12
N ASN A 458 21.48 17.32 -3.14
CA ASN A 458 21.00 17.28 -1.75
C ASN A 458 21.11 15.92 -1.06
N GLN A 459 22.17 15.15 -1.36
CA GLN A 459 22.49 13.90 -0.69
C GLN A 459 23.90 13.98 -0.11
N SER A 460 24.06 13.55 1.15
CA SER A 460 25.40 13.29 1.70
C SER A 460 25.92 11.94 1.20
N SER A 461 27.24 11.75 1.28
CA SER A 461 27.87 10.46 1.03
C SER A 461 27.29 9.33 1.91
N GLU A 462 26.98 9.62 3.18
CA GLU A 462 26.39 8.67 4.12
C GLU A 462 24.97 8.23 3.70
N MET A 463 24.10 9.18 3.34
CA MET A 463 22.74 8.87 2.87
C MET A 463 22.78 8.00 1.61
N THR A 464 23.69 8.32 0.69
CA THR A 464 23.91 7.57 -0.55
C THR A 464 24.40 6.15 -0.26
N GLU A 465 25.35 6.00 0.68
CA GLU A 465 25.85 4.69 1.10
C GLU A 465 24.75 3.83 1.71
N ASN A 466 23.89 4.44 2.55
CA ASN A 466 22.77 3.74 3.17
C ASN A 466 21.74 3.26 2.14
N ALA A 467 21.38 4.10 1.17
CA ALA A 467 20.48 3.71 0.08
C ALA A 467 21.06 2.55 -0.76
N LEU A 468 22.35 2.59 -1.07
CA LEU A 468 23.04 1.51 -1.79
C LEU A 468 23.14 0.22 -0.98
N LYS A 469 23.38 0.30 0.34
CA LYS A 469 23.34 -0.87 1.24
C LYS A 469 21.96 -1.51 1.25
N GLU A 470 20.91 -0.70 1.31
CA GLU A 470 19.53 -1.19 1.28
C GLU A 470 19.19 -1.85 -0.07
N CYS A 471 19.59 -1.24 -1.20
CA CYS A 471 19.48 -1.86 -2.52
C CYS A 471 20.16 -3.23 -2.58
N LYS A 472 21.38 -3.32 -2.04
CA LYS A 472 22.13 -4.57 -1.98
C LYS A 472 21.43 -5.63 -1.11
N GLN A 473 20.88 -5.25 0.04
CA GLN A 473 20.11 -6.17 0.89
C GLN A 473 18.85 -6.70 0.21
N LEU A 474 18.24 -5.91 -0.67
CA LEU A 474 17.06 -6.25 -1.45
C LEU A 474 17.40 -7.02 -2.75
N GLY A 475 18.69 -7.30 -2.99
CA GLY A 475 19.19 -8.01 -4.16
C GLY A 475 19.18 -7.18 -5.44
N VAL A 476 19.00 -5.85 -5.37
CA VAL A 476 19.06 -4.96 -6.55
C VAL A 476 20.50 -4.91 -7.06
N ARG A 477 20.69 -4.96 -8.38
CA ARG A 477 22.02 -4.99 -9.02
C ARG A 477 22.28 -3.84 -9.99
N ASN A 478 21.34 -2.93 -10.24
CA ASN A 478 21.51 -1.89 -11.28
C ASN A 478 21.19 -0.48 -10.76
N ILE A 479 22.09 0.47 -11.04
CA ILE A 479 22.00 1.87 -10.59
C ILE A 479 22.25 2.82 -11.77
N VAL A 480 21.38 3.82 -11.95
CA VAL A 480 21.63 4.97 -12.83
C VAL A 480 22.26 6.10 -12.02
N ALA A 481 23.55 6.34 -12.21
CA ALA A 481 24.30 7.37 -11.49
C ALA A 481 24.14 8.73 -12.19
N LEU A 482 23.48 9.67 -11.50
CA LEU A 482 23.12 10.98 -12.03
C LEU A 482 23.61 12.12 -11.12
N ARG A 483 23.88 13.30 -11.70
CA ARG A 483 24.06 14.52 -10.91
C ARG A 483 22.73 14.90 -10.25
N GLY A 484 21.66 14.93 -11.04
CA GLY A 484 20.35 15.45 -10.69
C GLY A 484 20.18 16.93 -11.04
N ASP A 485 18.95 17.40 -10.96
CA ASP A 485 18.58 18.78 -11.23
C ASP A 485 18.77 19.68 -9.99
N PRO A 486 18.97 21.00 -10.19
CA PRO A 486 18.88 21.97 -9.11
C PRO A 486 17.54 21.88 -8.34
N PRO A 487 17.52 22.20 -7.04
CA PRO A 487 16.28 22.25 -6.27
C PRO A 487 15.27 23.22 -6.90
N ARG A 488 13.97 22.91 -6.77
CA ARG A 488 12.91 23.73 -7.36
C ARG A 488 13.01 25.18 -6.87
N GLY A 489 13.16 26.12 -7.82
CA GLY A 489 13.31 27.55 -7.54
C GLY A 489 14.76 28.05 -7.54
N GLN A 490 15.75 27.19 -7.82
CA GLN A 490 17.14 27.59 -8.06
C GLN A 490 17.53 27.31 -9.51
N GLU A 491 18.13 28.29 -10.18
CA GLU A 491 18.64 28.11 -11.55
C GLU A 491 19.98 27.38 -11.60
N LYS A 492 20.77 27.45 -10.52
CA LYS A 492 22.07 26.80 -10.41
C LYS A 492 22.12 25.90 -9.19
N TRP A 493 22.66 24.70 -9.39
CA TRP A 493 22.91 23.76 -8.31
C TRP A 493 24.24 24.06 -7.62
N THR A 494 24.29 23.88 -6.30
CA THR A 494 25.50 23.89 -5.48
C THR A 494 25.65 22.54 -4.79
N ALA A 495 26.87 22.00 -4.80
CA ALA A 495 27.15 20.72 -4.14
C ALA A 495 26.85 20.81 -2.65
N THR A 496 26.20 19.77 -2.11
CA THR A 496 25.96 19.62 -0.68
C THR A 496 27.28 19.37 0.02
N GLU A 497 27.50 20.02 1.16
CA GLU A 497 28.68 19.79 1.98
C GLU A 497 28.80 18.31 2.35
N GLY A 498 29.96 17.70 2.08
CA GLY A 498 30.19 16.25 2.27
C GLY A 498 29.45 15.31 1.28
N GLY A 499 28.84 15.87 0.24
CA GLY A 499 28.19 15.15 -0.86
C GLY A 499 29.07 15.01 -2.10
N PHE A 500 28.43 14.89 -3.27
CA PHE A 500 29.11 14.70 -4.56
C PHE A 500 28.96 15.94 -5.44
N SER A 501 29.99 16.25 -6.25
CA SER A 501 29.99 17.41 -7.17
C SER A 501 29.51 17.04 -8.57
N SER A 502 29.49 15.76 -8.90
CA SER A 502 29.24 15.28 -10.26
C SER A 502 28.74 13.83 -10.28
N ALA A 503 28.15 13.40 -11.39
CA ALA A 503 27.80 11.99 -11.58
C ALA A 503 29.05 11.09 -11.60
N LEU A 504 30.19 11.61 -12.09
CA LEU A 504 31.47 10.91 -12.08
C LEU A 504 31.92 10.54 -10.65
N ASP A 505 31.73 11.45 -9.70
CA ASP A 505 32.08 11.18 -8.29
C ASP A 505 31.22 10.05 -7.71
N LEU A 506 29.94 10.00 -8.07
CA LEU A 506 29.03 8.94 -7.64
C LEU A 506 29.41 7.58 -8.24
N VAL A 507 29.81 7.52 -9.52
CA VAL A 507 30.31 6.28 -10.14
C VAL A 507 31.54 5.77 -9.39
N LYS A 508 32.53 6.65 -9.16
CA LYS A 508 33.76 6.33 -8.42
C LYS A 508 33.44 5.86 -7.00
N PHE A 509 32.47 6.50 -6.33
CA PHE A 509 32.03 6.12 -4.99
C PHE A 509 31.41 4.72 -4.96
N ILE A 510 30.46 4.43 -5.87
CA ILE A 510 29.82 3.12 -5.95
C ILE A 510 30.88 2.03 -6.19
N ARG A 511 31.78 2.23 -7.15
CA ARG A 511 32.86 1.29 -7.44
C ARG A 511 33.80 1.08 -6.26
N LYS A 512 34.19 2.15 -5.56
CA LYS A 512 35.06 2.07 -4.39
C LYS A 512 34.42 1.28 -3.23
N HIS A 513 33.12 1.48 -2.95
CA HIS A 513 32.47 0.92 -1.78
C HIS A 513 31.78 -0.43 -2.02
N PHE A 514 31.37 -0.71 -3.27
CA PHE A 514 30.60 -1.90 -3.63
C PHE A 514 31.25 -2.76 -4.73
N GLY A 515 32.40 -2.35 -5.27
CA GLY A 515 33.11 -3.06 -6.32
C GLY A 515 32.23 -3.30 -7.55
N ASP A 516 32.25 -4.53 -8.05
CA ASP A 516 31.47 -4.97 -9.21
C ASP A 516 30.10 -5.54 -8.83
N TYR A 517 29.62 -5.27 -7.62
CA TYR A 517 28.29 -5.71 -7.22
C TYR A 517 27.23 -5.07 -8.13
N PHE A 518 27.24 -3.75 -8.29
CA PHE A 518 26.28 -3.03 -9.13
C PHE A 518 26.74 -2.92 -10.60
N SER A 519 25.84 -3.14 -11.54
CA SER A 519 25.91 -2.55 -12.88
C SER A 519 25.53 -1.07 -12.79
N ILE A 520 26.28 -0.21 -13.46
CA ILE A 520 26.09 1.25 -13.38
C ILE A 520 25.83 1.80 -14.77
N SER A 521 24.76 2.57 -14.93
CA SER A 521 24.55 3.40 -16.12
C SER A 521 24.63 4.88 -15.83
N VAL A 522 24.88 5.66 -16.87
CA VAL A 522 25.01 7.12 -16.81
C VAL A 522 24.26 7.78 -17.95
N ALA A 523 23.86 9.05 -17.76
CA ALA A 523 23.23 9.84 -18.81
C ALA A 523 24.21 10.30 -19.89
N GLY A 524 23.79 10.28 -21.16
CA GLY A 524 24.44 10.92 -22.31
C GLY A 524 23.53 11.96 -22.97
N TYR A 525 24.09 12.98 -23.61
CA TYR A 525 23.32 14.08 -24.20
C TYR A 525 23.70 14.25 -25.68
N PRO A 526 22.92 13.68 -26.62
CA PRO A 526 23.23 13.74 -28.06
C PRO A 526 23.37 15.18 -28.60
N GLU A 527 22.58 16.11 -28.07
CA GLU A 527 22.59 17.54 -28.45
C GLU A 527 23.45 18.42 -27.51
N GLY A 528 24.08 17.82 -26.50
CA GLY A 528 24.80 18.51 -25.42
C GLY A 528 23.93 18.77 -24.18
N HIS A 529 24.57 18.89 -23.02
CA HIS A 529 23.88 19.16 -21.77
C HIS A 529 23.27 20.59 -21.78
N PRO A 530 22.05 20.81 -21.24
CA PRO A 530 21.39 22.12 -21.24
C PRO A 530 22.24 23.28 -20.69
N ASP A 531 23.05 23.04 -19.65
CA ASP A 531 24.00 24.01 -19.09
C ASP A 531 25.04 24.54 -20.12
N ASN A 532 25.19 23.87 -21.27
CA ASN A 532 26.14 24.19 -22.33
C ASN A 532 25.47 24.57 -23.67
N ILE A 533 24.14 24.79 -23.67
CA ILE A 533 23.40 25.26 -24.84
C ILE A 533 23.30 26.79 -24.78
N GLU A 534 23.75 27.46 -25.83
CA GLU A 534 23.73 28.92 -25.95
C GLU A 534 22.96 29.40 -27.19
N THR A 535 22.47 30.64 -27.13
CA THR A 535 21.88 31.32 -28.29
C THR A 535 22.98 31.83 -29.21
N VAL A 536 22.84 31.60 -30.52
CA VAL A 536 23.85 31.97 -31.51
C VAL A 536 23.46 33.26 -32.23
N GLU A 537 24.30 34.29 -32.08
CA GLU A 537 24.21 35.50 -32.89
C GLU A 537 24.61 35.22 -34.35
N GLY A 538 23.85 35.75 -35.31
CA GLY A 538 24.04 35.46 -36.75
C GLY A 538 23.27 34.24 -37.26
N GLY A 539 22.50 33.57 -36.41
CA GLY A 539 21.60 32.49 -36.80
C GLY A 539 22.32 31.26 -37.36
N VAL A 540 21.63 30.50 -38.23
CA VAL A 540 22.14 29.24 -38.79
C VAL A 540 23.44 29.42 -39.61
N ALA A 541 23.65 30.60 -40.18
CA ALA A 541 24.85 30.91 -40.96
C ALA A 541 26.14 30.95 -40.11
N ALA A 542 26.01 31.15 -38.80
CA ALA A 542 27.14 31.19 -37.84
C ALA A 542 27.49 29.80 -37.25
N LEU A 543 26.88 28.73 -37.76
CA LEU A 543 27.07 27.36 -37.30
C LEU A 543 27.99 26.55 -38.22
N THR A 544 28.81 25.68 -37.63
CA THR A 544 29.50 24.61 -38.36
C THR A 544 28.51 23.54 -38.83
N GLU A 545 28.92 22.66 -39.76
CA GLU A 545 28.06 21.55 -40.21
C GLU A 545 27.71 20.57 -39.08
N SER A 546 28.62 20.33 -38.13
CA SER A 546 28.36 19.52 -36.94
C SER A 546 27.39 20.20 -35.98
N GLU A 547 27.50 21.51 -35.81
CA GLU A 547 26.59 22.28 -34.96
C GLU A 547 25.18 22.36 -35.53
N LYS A 548 25.04 22.48 -36.86
CA LYS A 548 23.72 22.49 -37.52
C LYS A 548 22.89 21.25 -37.18
N ARG A 549 23.52 20.08 -37.04
CA ARG A 549 22.83 18.82 -36.66
C ARG A 549 22.33 18.81 -35.21
N ARG A 550 22.92 19.60 -34.32
CA ARG A 550 22.51 19.73 -32.91
C ARG A 550 21.78 21.03 -32.62
N ALA A 551 21.58 21.87 -33.63
CA ALA A 551 21.02 23.20 -33.46
C ALA A 551 19.50 23.14 -33.48
N ARG A 552 18.90 23.81 -32.50
CA ARG A 552 17.46 24.01 -32.44
C ARG A 552 17.14 25.40 -32.99
N VAL A 553 16.27 25.43 -34.00
CA VAL A 553 15.77 26.68 -34.61
C VAL A 553 14.31 26.85 -34.26
N VAL A 554 13.96 27.94 -33.58
CA VAL A 554 12.59 28.30 -33.22
C VAL A 554 12.22 29.62 -33.88
N LYS A 555 11.07 29.65 -34.56
CA LYS A 555 10.45 30.89 -35.03
C LYS A 555 9.36 31.31 -34.07
N ASP A 556 9.39 32.56 -33.63
CA ASP A 556 8.28 33.13 -32.88
C ASP A 556 7.12 33.55 -33.80
N ALA A 557 6.03 34.04 -33.21
CA ALA A 557 4.84 34.49 -33.95
C ALA A 557 5.11 35.69 -34.89
N SER A 558 6.21 36.41 -34.69
CA SER A 558 6.65 37.51 -35.57
C SER A 558 7.56 37.04 -36.72
N GLY A 559 7.87 35.74 -36.76
CA GLY A 559 8.78 35.14 -37.74
C GLY A 559 10.26 35.30 -37.38
N LYS A 560 10.59 35.82 -36.19
CA LYS A 560 11.98 35.95 -35.73
C LYS A 560 12.54 34.59 -35.36
N GLU A 561 13.68 34.26 -35.97
CA GLU A 561 14.42 33.02 -35.69
C GLU A 561 15.31 33.18 -34.45
N THR A 562 15.21 32.22 -33.53
CA THR A 562 16.15 32.01 -32.43
C THR A 562 16.84 30.67 -32.65
N VAL A 563 18.17 30.69 -32.71
CA VAL A 563 19.01 29.51 -32.91
C VAL A 563 19.76 29.23 -31.62
N THR A 564 19.63 28.02 -31.09
CA THR A 564 20.35 27.57 -29.90
C THR A 564 21.11 26.29 -30.18
N VAL A 565 22.36 26.17 -29.70
CA VAL A 565 23.19 24.98 -29.95
C VAL A 565 24.21 24.78 -28.82
N CYS A 566 24.62 23.53 -28.61
CA CYS A 566 25.88 23.25 -27.92
C CYS A 566 27.05 23.33 -28.92
N ARG A 567 27.88 24.38 -28.79
CA ARG A 567 29.03 24.61 -29.67
C ARG A 567 30.00 23.45 -29.64
N ASP A 568 30.69 23.20 -30.76
CA ASP A 568 31.59 22.05 -30.92
C ASP A 568 32.63 21.93 -29.78
N ALA A 569 33.17 23.06 -29.31
CA ALA A 569 34.14 23.08 -28.21
C ALA A 569 33.55 22.61 -26.86
N ASN A 570 32.30 22.96 -26.56
CA ASN A 570 31.63 22.50 -25.33
C ASN A 570 31.11 21.07 -25.47
N PHE A 571 30.61 20.72 -26.66
CA PHE A 571 30.22 19.34 -26.96
C PHE A 571 31.40 18.37 -26.84
N HIS A 572 32.60 18.79 -27.26
CA HIS A 572 33.81 17.99 -27.07
C HIS A 572 34.10 17.74 -25.57
N LYS A 573 33.94 18.75 -24.71
CA LYS A 573 34.10 18.59 -23.26
C LYS A 573 33.06 17.63 -22.67
N GLU A 574 31.81 17.69 -23.13
CA GLU A 574 30.76 16.74 -22.74
C GLU A 574 31.13 15.30 -23.11
N MET A 575 31.69 15.09 -24.30
CA MET A 575 32.14 13.77 -24.73
C MET A 575 33.33 13.24 -23.91
N VAL A 576 34.29 14.12 -23.57
CA VAL A 576 35.40 13.78 -22.66
C VAL A 576 34.86 13.40 -21.28
N TYR A 577 33.96 14.20 -20.73
CA TYR A 577 33.35 13.92 -19.42
C TYR A 577 32.48 12.65 -19.42
N LEU A 578 31.77 12.36 -20.52
CA LEU A 578 31.06 11.09 -20.69
C LEU A 578 32.05 9.92 -20.70
N LYS A 579 33.17 10.05 -21.42
CA LYS A 579 34.24 9.05 -21.42
C LYS A 579 34.82 8.83 -20.02
N GLU A 580 35.06 9.89 -19.25
CA GLU A 580 35.53 9.76 -17.86
C GLU A 580 34.56 8.96 -16.97
N LYS A 581 33.25 9.13 -17.15
CA LYS A 581 32.24 8.31 -16.43
C LYS A 581 32.29 6.84 -16.81
N VAL A 582 32.48 6.55 -18.11
CA VAL A 582 32.65 5.18 -18.61
C VAL A 582 33.94 4.56 -18.08
N ASP A 583 35.06 5.28 -18.20
CA ASP A 583 36.38 4.85 -17.70
C ASP A 583 36.39 4.65 -16.18
N ALA A 584 35.54 5.37 -15.43
CA ALA A 584 35.35 5.18 -13.99
C ALA A 584 34.53 3.93 -13.63
N GLY A 585 33.95 3.23 -14.62
CA GLY A 585 33.28 1.94 -14.44
C GLY A 585 31.78 1.93 -14.72
N ALA A 586 31.24 2.88 -15.49
CA ALA A 586 29.87 2.77 -16.01
C ALA A 586 29.82 1.75 -17.17
N GLY A 587 28.87 0.81 -17.11
CA GLY A 587 28.72 -0.29 -18.07
C GLY A 587 27.90 0.05 -19.31
N PHE A 588 26.97 1.00 -19.22
CA PHE A 588 26.22 1.48 -20.38
C PHE A 588 25.71 2.92 -20.21
N VAL A 589 25.26 3.52 -21.32
CA VAL A 589 24.80 4.93 -21.39
C VAL A 589 23.35 4.96 -21.83
N ILE A 590 22.52 5.73 -21.12
CA ILE A 590 21.14 6.05 -21.52
C ILE A 590 21.13 7.51 -21.98
N THR A 591 20.64 7.79 -23.17
CA THR A 591 20.63 9.16 -23.70
C THR A 591 19.44 9.96 -23.17
N GLN A 592 19.58 11.28 -23.13
CA GLN A 592 18.43 12.17 -23.14
C GLN A 592 17.55 11.90 -24.37
N MET A 593 16.26 12.22 -24.27
CA MET A 593 15.34 12.11 -25.39
C MET A 593 15.79 12.99 -26.57
N PHE A 594 15.62 12.47 -27.78
CA PHE A 594 15.84 13.19 -29.04
C PHE A 594 14.74 12.80 -30.03
N LEU A 595 14.47 13.66 -31.00
CA LEU A 595 13.47 13.41 -32.05
C LEU A 595 14.10 13.24 -33.43
N ASP A 596 15.34 13.70 -33.61
CA ASP A 596 16.11 13.51 -34.84
C ASP A 596 17.01 12.28 -34.69
N ALA A 597 16.88 11.33 -35.62
CA ALA A 597 17.63 10.08 -35.57
C ALA A 597 19.09 10.22 -36.07
N GLN A 598 19.41 11.32 -36.77
CA GLN A 598 20.76 11.62 -37.26
C GLN A 598 21.65 12.20 -36.16
#